data_AF-A0A4R3N5Z9-F1
#
_entry.id   AF-A0A4R3N5Z9-F1
#
_cell.length_a   1.000
_cell.length_b   1.000
_cell.length_c   1.000
_cell.angle_alpha   90.00
_cell.angle_beta   90.00
_cell.angle_gamma   90.00
#
_symmetry.space_group_name_H-M   'P 1'
#
loop_
_entity.id
_entity.type
_entity.pdbx_description
1 polymer ?
#
loop_
_entity_poly.entity_id
_entity_poly.type
_entity_poly.pdbx_seq_one_letter_code
_entity_poly.pdbx_strand_id
1 'polypeptide(L)'
;MRGEYDFSHAESGPVIKTGKERITIRLDPDIIQWFRDQVAGGGNYQTLINEALQEYIRHKQGTDLESTLRRVVREELRQAG
;
A
#
# COMPACT_ATOMS: atom_id res chain seq x y z
N MET A 1 9.79 -27.39 36.40
CA MET A 1 9.45 -27.61 34.98
C MET A 1 7.95 -27.84 34.92
N ARG A 2 7.17 -26.92 34.36
CA ARG A 2 5.70 -27.11 34.25
C ARG A 2 5.41 -27.89 32.97
N GLY A 3 4.63 -28.95 33.14
CA GLY A 3 4.26 -29.93 32.13
C GLY A 3 3.40 -29.35 31.02
N GLU A 4 3.37 -30.09 29.93
CA GLU A 4 2.76 -29.76 28.64
C GLU A 4 1.35 -29.19 28.78
N TYR A 5 1.11 -28.07 28.10
CA TYR A 5 -0.21 -27.48 27.97
C TYR A 5 -0.93 -28.18 26.82
N ASP A 6 -2.07 -28.81 27.13
CA ASP A 6 -2.95 -29.41 26.14
C ASP A 6 -3.83 -28.32 25.49
N PHE A 7 -3.59 -28.07 24.21
CA PHE A 7 -4.33 -27.10 23.39
C PHE A 7 -5.37 -27.76 22.48
N SER A 8 -5.72 -29.03 22.71
CA SER A 8 -6.70 -29.78 21.90
C SER A 8 -8.08 -29.14 21.83
N HIS A 9 -8.42 -28.27 22.78
CA HIS A 9 -9.71 -27.56 22.86
C HIS A 9 -9.58 -26.05 22.63
N ALA A 10 -8.42 -25.56 22.19
CA ALA A 10 -8.24 -24.15 21.88
C ALA A 10 -8.90 -23.82 20.53
N GLU A 11 -9.97 -23.03 20.55
CA GLU A 11 -10.54 -22.46 19.33
C GLU A 11 -9.53 -21.47 18.73
N SER A 12 -9.04 -21.78 17.52
CA SER A 12 -8.19 -20.86 16.77
C SER A 12 -9.00 -19.62 16.42
N GLY A 13 -8.66 -18.48 17.03
CA GLY A 13 -9.24 -17.20 16.66
C GLY A 13 -9.10 -16.93 15.16
N PRO A 14 -9.99 -16.10 14.57
CA PRO A 14 -9.99 -15.85 13.13
C PRO A 14 -8.59 -15.40 12.68
N VAL A 15 -7.95 -16.23 11.85
CA VAL A 15 -6.70 -15.87 11.20
C VAL A 15 -7.00 -14.71 10.29
N ILE A 16 -6.73 -13.49 10.77
CA ILE A 16 -6.85 -12.28 9.98
C ILE A 16 -5.90 -12.47 8.81
N LYS A 17 -6.45 -12.69 7.60
CA LYS A 17 -5.64 -12.68 6.38
C LYS A 17 -4.99 -11.31 6.32
N THR A 18 -3.69 -11.26 6.58
CA THR A 18 -2.94 -10.00 6.49
C THR A 18 -2.99 -9.60 5.02
N GLY A 19 -3.67 -8.51 4.67
CA GLY A 19 -3.77 -8.01 3.29
C GLY A 19 -2.44 -7.54 2.68
N LYS A 20 -1.31 -7.84 3.33
CA LYS A 20 0.05 -7.49 2.91
C LYS A 20 0.82 -8.79 2.68
N GLU A 21 1.37 -8.95 1.49
CA GLU A 21 2.26 -10.06 1.17
C GLU A 21 3.69 -9.73 1.64
N ARG A 22 4.33 -10.65 2.37
CA ARG A 22 5.72 -10.49 2.79
C ARG A 22 6.63 -10.93 1.65
N ILE A 23 7.31 -9.96 1.02
CA ILE A 23 8.27 -10.20 -0.05
C ILE A 23 9.69 -9.82 0.38
N THR A 24 10.70 -10.42 -0.24
CA THR A 24 12.10 -9.99 -0.10
C THR A 24 12.48 -9.20 -1.35
N ILE A 25 12.74 -7.92 -1.20
CA ILE A 25 13.17 -7.02 -2.28
C ILE A 25 14.46 -6.31 -1.90
N ARG A 26 15.29 -5.99 -2.90
CA ARG A 26 16.46 -5.12 -2.72
C ARG A 26 16.04 -3.68 -3.02
N LEU A 27 16.35 -2.77 -2.12
CA LEU A 27 16.18 -1.33 -2.27
C LEU A 27 17.49 -0.65 -1.94
N ASP A 28 17.76 0.49 -2.57
CA ASP A 28 18.97 1.26 -2.29
C ASP A 28 18.98 1.74 -0.83
N PRO A 29 20.16 1.74 -0.17
CA PRO A 29 20.27 2.12 1.23
C PRO A 29 19.81 3.57 1.46
N ASP A 30 20.06 4.46 0.50
CA ASP A 30 19.69 5.87 0.59
C ASP A 30 18.17 6.08 0.58
N ILE A 31 17.44 5.27 -0.20
CA ILE A 31 15.97 5.28 -0.22
C ILE A 31 15.43 4.84 1.15
N ILE A 32 15.98 3.76 1.70
CA ILE A 32 15.58 3.26 3.01
C ILE A 32 15.87 4.31 4.09
N GLN A 33 17.04 4.95 4.05
CA GLN A 33 17.43 5.99 5.00
C GLN A 33 16.48 7.18 4.94
N TRP A 34 16.17 7.66 3.73
CA TRP A 34 15.23 8.77 3.54
C TRP A 34 13.87 8.52 4.20
N PHE A 35 13.27 7.34 3.98
CA PHE A 35 11.99 6.98 4.60
C PHE A 35 12.09 6.75 6.11
N ARG A 36 13.25 6.31 6.62
CA ARG A 36 13.49 6.20 8.06
C ARG A 36 13.54 7.57 8.73
N ASP A 37 14.16 8.54 8.08
CA ASP A 37 14.25 9.91 8.60
C ASP A 37 12.87 10.57 8.69
N GLN A 38 11.95 10.24 7.76
CA GLN A 38 10.56 10.73 7.79
C GLN A 38 9.74 10.24 9.00
N VAL A 39 10.15 9.15 9.66
CA VAL A 39 9.39 8.53 10.76
C VAL A 39 10.05 8.65 12.13
N ALA A 40 11.01 9.57 12.28
CA ALA A 40 11.82 9.77 13.49
C ALA A 40 11.03 9.93 14.82
N GLY A 41 9.71 10.15 14.76
CA GLY A 41 8.81 10.24 15.90
C GLY A 41 7.95 9.00 16.22
N GLY A 42 8.18 7.84 15.60
CA GLY A 42 7.47 6.59 15.93
C GLY A 42 6.55 6.02 14.84
N GLY A 43 6.84 6.31 13.57
CA GLY A 43 6.10 5.75 12.42
C GLY A 43 6.74 4.50 11.81
N ASN A 44 6.01 3.85 10.89
CA ASN A 44 6.53 2.72 10.12
C ASN A 44 6.95 3.16 8.71
N TYR A 45 8.26 3.22 8.46
CA TYR A 45 8.82 3.56 7.14
C TYR A 45 8.34 2.62 6.03
N GLN A 46 8.00 1.38 6.34
CA GLN A 46 7.45 0.43 5.36
C GLN A 46 6.05 0.86 4.88
N THR A 47 5.25 1.50 5.74
CA THR A 47 3.95 2.06 5.34
C THR A 47 4.15 3.17 4.32
N LEU A 48 5.10 4.08 4.56
CA LEU A 48 5.41 5.17 3.61
C LEU A 48 5.92 4.65 2.27
N ILE A 49 6.78 3.64 2.28
CA ILE A 49 7.25 2.98 1.05
C ILE A 49 6.06 2.39 0.29
N ASN A 50 5.16 1.70 0.98
CA ASN A 50 3.99 1.11 0.35
C ASN A 50 3.03 2.17 -0.21
N GLU A 51 2.80 3.26 0.50
CA GLU A 51 1.99 4.39 0.04
C GLU A 51 2.59 5.05 -1.21
N ALA A 52 3.92 5.25 -1.25
CA ALA A 52 4.61 5.78 -2.41
C ALA A 52 4.50 4.86 -3.63
N LEU A 53 4.62 3.54 -3.43
CA LEU A 53 4.39 2.55 -4.50
C LEU A 53 2.95 2.58 -5.01
N GLN A 54 1.97 2.66 -4.11
CA GLN A 54 0.57 2.81 -4.50
C GLN A 54 0.31 4.12 -5.24
N GLU A 55 0.94 5.22 -4.82
CA GLU A 55 0.82 6.50 -5.49
C GLU A 55 1.42 6.45 -6.90
N TYR A 56 2.60 5.85 -7.04
CA TYR A 56 3.23 5.62 -8.34
C TYR A 56 2.32 4.78 -9.26
N ILE A 57 1.71 3.71 -8.73
CA ILE A 57 0.72 2.91 -9.48
C ILE A 57 -0.48 3.77 -9.88
N ARG A 58 -1.05 4.57 -8.96
CA ARG A 58 -2.19 5.46 -9.26
C ARG A 58 -1.84 6.49 -10.34
N HIS A 59 -0.66 7.11 -10.28
CA HIS A 59 -0.18 8.04 -11.30
C HIS A 59 0.04 7.35 -12.65
N LYS A 60 0.59 6.12 -12.65
CA LYS A 60 0.81 5.32 -13.87
C LYS A 60 -0.48 4.76 -14.46
N GLN A 61 -1.46 4.42 -13.63
CA GLN A 61 -2.81 4.02 -14.04
C GLN A 61 -3.69 5.24 -14.36
N GLY A 62 -3.24 6.45 -14.01
CA GLY A 62 -3.84 7.75 -14.30
C GLY A 62 -4.05 8.06 -15.79
N THR A 63 -3.63 7.18 -16.69
CA THR A 63 -4.15 7.10 -18.06
C THR A 63 -5.66 6.84 -18.14
N ASP A 64 -6.36 6.55 -17.03
CA ASP A 64 -7.82 6.47 -17.00
C ASP A 64 -8.50 7.75 -16.48
N LEU A 65 -7.94 8.46 -15.49
CA LEU A 65 -8.55 9.70 -15.00
C LEU A 65 -8.30 10.87 -15.96
N GLU A 66 -7.07 11.04 -16.47
CA GLU A 66 -6.79 12.09 -17.44
C GLU A 66 -7.54 11.84 -18.76
N SER A 67 -7.63 10.59 -19.21
CA SER A 67 -8.39 10.25 -20.42
C SER A 67 -9.89 10.41 -20.21
N THR A 68 -10.42 10.03 -19.05
CA THR A 68 -11.83 10.25 -18.68
C THR A 68 -12.15 11.73 -18.58
N LEU A 69 -11.29 12.54 -17.93
CA LEU A 69 -11.47 13.98 -17.84
C LEU A 69 -11.40 14.65 -19.23
N ARG A 70 -10.43 14.26 -20.08
CA ARG A 70 -10.33 14.74 -21.47
C ARG A 70 -11.55 14.34 -22.31
N ARG A 71 -12.10 13.15 -22.10
CA ARG A 71 -13.30 12.67 -22.78
C ARG A 71 -14.52 13.50 -22.38
N VAL A 72 -14.76 13.64 -21.08
CA VAL A 72 -15.87 14.44 -20.53
C VAL A 72 -15.80 15.89 -21.01
N VAL A 73 -14.63 16.53 -20.92
CA VAL A 73 -14.44 17.93 -21.39
C VAL A 73 -14.72 18.07 -22.90
N ARG A 74 -14.35 17.08 -23.73
CA ARG A 74 -14.61 17.09 -25.17
C ARG A 74 -16.09 16.86 -25.51
N GLU A 75 -16.78 16.05 -24.73
CA GLU A 75 -18.23 15.81 -24.87
C GLU A 75 -19.01 17.11 -24.56
N GLU A 76 -18.69 17.80 -23.47
CA GLU A 76 -19.36 19.06 -23.10
C GLU A 76 -19.12 20.19 -24.11
N LEU A 77 -17.89 20.33 -24.63
CA LEU A 77 -17.57 21.33 -25.66
C LEU A 77 -18.27 21.09 -27.01
N ARG A 78 -18.66 19.83 -27.30
CA ARG A 78 -19.43 19.48 -28.50
C ARG A 78 -20.93 19.69 -28.34
N GLN A 79 -21.45 19.64 -27.12
CA GLN A 79 -22.87 19.89 -26.84
C GLN A 79 -23.17 21.40 -26.69
N ALA A 80 -22.16 22.19 -26.31
CA ALA A 80 -22.28 23.64 -26.14
C ALA A 80 -22.03 24.46 -27.43
N GLY A 81 -21.73 23.81 -28.55
CA GLY A 81 -21.62 24.43 -29.88
C GLY A 81 -22.78 24.05 -30.78
#